data_AF-A0A6V7I8G2-F1
#
_entry.id   AF-A0A6V7I8G2-F1
#
_cell.length_a   1.000
_cell.length_b   1.000
_cell.length_c   1.000
_cell.angle_alpha   90.00
_cell.angle_beta   90.00
_cell.angle_gamma   90.00
#
_symmetry.space_group_name_H-M   'P 1'
#
loop_
_entity.id
_entity.type
_entity.pdbx_description
1 polymer ?
#
loop_
_entity_poly.entity_id
_entity_poly.type
_entity_poly.pdbx_seq_one_letter_code
_entity_poly.pdbx_strand_id
1 'polypeptide(L)'
;IVATTRELLLNTIVVLKKIATAIKDDDIRDMNDFYLSECYDQKLDYSQTVFDSQPWYQQERGVETRRAVAILAHFSKASNYLSEYIAGKATLITKSDKEYENYSVQMERFNAWEKKGHDYEILEMILEFVKTLLFIRRSHQFSGLITAILMLLCNVQKQVGFTTRGVKYVAEIFKEIILARPFFICFVPLIDVFICFVEFPAFNVKLCPSVNEKSGIETGKDYQYFKNNSCLLAVFMAQLMTFEIDEIMTIQLSHSMLSLVNRGFLLYNISWPAETDVHNCRVSILSFTIKILYMCSKINVTSMRKRLTDQPDGQIAKELDADFWDKLQHRQFDALRSGIAFFSFLAKREPEIIARAPDADDLFQLFIQQVTAVDGFSLHESE
;
A
#
# COMPACT_ATOMS: atom_id res chain seq x y z
N ILE A 1 24.84 -1.64 6.12
CA ILE A 1 23.40 -1.41 5.82
C ILE A 1 22.57 -2.67 6.07
N VAL A 2 22.73 -3.77 5.34
CA VAL A 2 21.97 -5.02 5.61
C VAL A 2 22.08 -5.43 7.08
N ALA A 3 23.29 -5.42 7.63
CA ALA A 3 23.56 -5.66 9.05
C ALA A 3 22.73 -4.75 9.97
N THR A 4 22.82 -3.43 9.77
CA THR A 4 22.06 -2.42 10.51
C THR A 4 20.55 -2.65 10.42
N THR A 5 20.02 -2.94 9.23
CA THR A 5 18.59 -3.16 9.04
C THR A 5 18.09 -4.39 9.79
N ARG A 6 18.85 -5.51 9.75
CA ARG A 6 18.53 -6.72 10.53
C ARG A 6 18.43 -6.40 12.02
N GLU A 7 19.45 -5.71 12.55
CA GLU A 7 19.52 -5.39 13.98
C GLU A 7 18.39 -4.44 14.40
N LEU A 8 18.12 -3.39 13.62
CA LEU A 8 17.04 -2.43 13.92
C LEU A 8 15.64 -3.05 13.83
N LEU A 9 15.40 -3.90 12.83
CA LEU A 9 14.12 -4.58 12.67
C LEU A 9 13.86 -5.53 13.84
N LEU A 10 14.87 -6.33 14.23
CA LEU A 10 14.77 -7.23 15.37
C LEU A 10 14.66 -6.47 16.70
N ASN A 11 15.38 -5.36 16.89
CA ASN A 11 15.19 -4.51 18.06
C ASN A 11 13.76 -3.99 18.16
N THR A 12 13.19 -3.54 17.03
CA THR A 12 11.80 -3.11 16.96
C THR A 12 10.85 -4.25 17.35
N ILE A 13 11.05 -5.45 16.80
CA ILE A 13 10.25 -6.64 17.13
C ILE A 13 10.33 -6.97 18.63
N VAL A 14 11.52 -6.97 19.23
CA VAL A 14 11.69 -7.27 20.66
C VAL A 14 10.96 -6.25 21.53
N VAL A 15 11.06 -4.96 21.20
CA VAL A 15 10.33 -3.91 21.93
C VAL A 15 8.82 -4.12 21.81
N LEU A 16 8.32 -4.39 20.61
CA LEU A 16 6.89 -4.63 20.39
C LEU A 16 6.40 -5.89 21.09
N LYS A 17 7.20 -6.96 21.15
CA LYS A 17 6.86 -8.16 21.93
C LYS A 17 6.81 -7.89 23.43
N LYS A 18 7.70 -7.05 23.98
CA LYS A 18 7.62 -6.62 25.39
C LYS A 18 6.32 -5.84 25.67
N ILE A 19 5.94 -4.97 24.74
CA ILE A 19 4.66 -4.25 24.82
C ILE A 19 3.50 -5.25 24.77
N ALA A 20 3.54 -6.21 23.85
CA ALA A 20 2.54 -7.26 23.72
C ALA A 20 2.34 -8.05 25.02
N THR A 21 3.42 -8.36 25.75
CA THR A 21 3.32 -9.05 27.06
C THR A 21 2.78 -8.17 28.19
N ALA A 22 2.82 -6.85 28.05
CA ALA A 22 2.35 -5.91 29.06
C ALA A 22 0.90 -5.42 28.82
N ILE A 23 0.39 -5.57 27.60
CA ILE A 23 -0.97 -5.20 27.19
C ILE A 23 -2.00 -6.11 27.87
N LYS A 24 -3.10 -5.52 28.37
CA LYS A 24 -4.27 -6.25 28.86
C LYS A 24 -5.38 -6.27 27.79
N ASP A 25 -6.34 -7.20 27.91
CA ASP A 25 -7.42 -7.37 26.92
C ASP A 25 -8.35 -6.14 26.75
N ASP A 26 -8.42 -5.26 27.76
CA ASP A 26 -9.16 -3.99 27.66
C ASP A 26 -8.44 -2.99 26.74
N ASP A 27 -7.09 -2.91 26.81
CA ASP A 27 -6.30 -2.02 25.96
C ASP A 27 -6.45 -2.35 24.46
N ILE A 28 -6.70 -3.62 24.13
CA ILE A 28 -6.91 -4.07 22.74
C ILE A 28 -8.28 -3.62 22.22
N ARG A 29 -9.30 -3.55 23.08
CA ARG A 29 -10.65 -3.10 22.72
C ARG A 29 -10.67 -1.59 22.46
N ASP A 30 -9.98 -0.79 23.27
CA ASP A 30 -9.88 0.67 23.09
C ASP A 30 -9.21 1.05 21.76
N MET A 31 -8.33 0.19 21.23
CA MET A 31 -7.74 0.41 19.90
C MET A 31 -8.76 0.32 18.75
N ASN A 32 -9.94 -0.28 18.95
CA ASN A 32 -11.00 -0.22 17.94
C ASN A 32 -11.58 1.18 17.80
N ASP A 33 -11.74 1.89 18.91
CA ASP A 33 -12.22 3.27 18.93
C ASP A 33 -11.15 4.22 18.38
N PHE A 34 -9.87 3.88 18.56
CA PHE A 34 -8.77 4.62 17.94
C PHE A 34 -8.85 4.64 16.41
N TYR A 35 -9.27 3.54 15.76
CA TYR A 35 -9.47 3.51 14.30
C TYR A 35 -10.59 4.42 13.80
N LEU A 36 -11.48 4.86 14.69
CA LEU A 36 -12.58 5.78 14.41
C LEU A 36 -12.31 7.20 14.95
N SER A 37 -11.13 7.41 15.51
CA SER A 37 -10.74 8.71 16.04
C SER A 37 -10.25 9.65 14.94
N GLU A 38 -10.37 10.94 15.18
CA GLU A 38 -9.83 12.01 14.31
C GLU A 38 -8.32 11.85 14.03
N CYS A 39 -7.60 11.03 14.80
CA CYS A 39 -6.21 10.70 14.53
C CYS A 39 -6.01 9.98 13.18
N TYR A 40 -7.03 9.27 12.68
CA TYR A 40 -7.00 8.65 11.35
C TYR A 40 -7.32 9.63 10.20
N ASP A 41 -7.84 10.81 10.52
CA ASP A 41 -8.13 11.90 9.58
C ASP A 41 -6.95 12.88 9.45
N GLN A 42 -5.75 12.40 9.76
CA GLN A 42 -4.56 13.23 9.71
C GLN A 42 -4.25 13.69 8.27
N LYS A 43 -4.07 15.00 8.10
CA LYS A 43 -3.57 15.59 6.85
C LYS A 43 -2.18 15.05 6.52
N LEU A 44 -2.01 14.59 5.28
CA LEU A 44 -0.75 14.08 4.78
C LEU A 44 0.22 15.22 4.48
N ASP A 45 1.46 15.06 4.92
CA ASP A 45 2.56 15.92 4.55
C ASP A 45 3.31 15.32 3.35
N TYR A 46 3.14 15.94 2.19
CA TYR A 46 3.68 15.44 0.92
C TYR A 46 5.15 15.79 0.70
N SER A 47 5.74 16.69 1.50
CA SER A 47 7.17 16.98 1.41
C SER A 47 8.02 15.88 2.06
N GLN A 48 7.40 15.04 2.88
CA GLN A 48 8.10 14.00 3.63
C GLN A 48 8.42 12.77 2.78
N THR A 49 9.57 12.18 3.05
CA THR A 49 10.07 10.98 2.41
C THR A 49 10.40 9.88 3.41
N VAL A 50 10.47 8.64 2.93
CA VAL A 50 10.89 7.48 3.74
C VAL A 50 12.34 7.58 4.24
N PHE A 51 13.10 8.58 3.79
CA PHE A 51 14.49 8.83 4.21
C PHE A 51 14.62 9.85 5.35
N ASP A 52 13.55 10.60 5.63
CA ASP A 52 13.59 11.70 6.58
C ASP A 52 13.97 11.22 7.97
N SER A 53 14.82 11.99 8.66
CA SER A 53 15.27 11.70 10.01
C SER A 53 14.24 12.05 11.09
N GLN A 54 13.20 12.81 10.73
CA GLN A 54 12.12 13.18 11.63
C GLN A 54 10.93 12.25 11.49
N PRO A 55 10.14 12.06 12.55
CA PRO A 55 8.88 11.34 12.43
C PRO A 55 7.92 12.11 11.51
N TRP A 56 7.19 11.39 10.66
CA TRP A 56 6.20 11.96 9.75
C TRP A 56 5.03 12.63 10.49
N TYR A 57 4.73 12.11 11.67
CA TYR A 57 3.69 12.59 12.56
C TYR A 57 4.01 12.23 14.01
N GLN A 58 3.36 12.90 14.95
CA GLN A 58 3.71 12.85 16.38
C GLN A 58 3.77 11.42 16.96
N GLN A 59 2.89 10.54 16.47
CA GLN A 59 2.77 9.15 16.93
C GLN A 59 3.65 8.17 16.15
N GLU A 60 4.38 8.60 15.10
CA GLU A 60 5.29 7.72 14.36
C GLU A 60 6.45 7.25 15.27
N ARG A 61 6.82 5.98 15.15
CA ARG A 61 7.86 5.26 15.88
C ARG A 61 8.67 4.43 14.89
N GLY A 62 9.87 4.02 15.29
CA GLY A 62 10.74 3.19 14.45
C GLY A 62 11.38 3.94 13.28
N VAL A 63 11.59 5.26 13.41
CA VAL A 63 12.15 6.14 12.36
C VAL A 63 13.47 5.61 11.79
N GLU A 64 14.41 5.21 12.64
CA GLU A 64 15.69 4.67 12.16
C GLU A 64 15.54 3.33 11.44
N THR A 65 14.61 2.48 11.89
CA THR A 65 14.26 1.24 11.19
C THR A 65 13.64 1.54 9.82
N ARG A 66 12.71 2.52 9.75
CA ARG A 66 12.13 3.01 8.49
C ARG A 66 13.23 3.42 7.52
N ARG A 67 14.14 4.29 7.95
CA ARG A 67 15.24 4.81 7.11
C ARG A 67 16.15 3.68 6.63
N ALA A 68 16.51 2.74 7.52
CA ALA A 68 17.34 1.60 7.16
C ALA A 68 16.68 0.68 6.11
N VAL A 69 15.37 0.41 6.24
CA VAL A 69 14.61 -0.35 5.24
C VAL A 69 14.43 0.45 3.95
N ALA A 70 14.21 1.76 4.04
CA ALA A 70 14.09 2.63 2.87
C ALA A 70 15.38 2.65 2.03
N ILE A 71 16.54 2.68 2.69
CA ILE A 71 17.85 2.59 2.01
C ILE A 71 18.01 1.21 1.34
N LEU A 72 17.60 0.12 1.99
CA LEU A 72 17.56 -1.20 1.34
C LEU A 72 16.64 -1.20 0.12
N ALA A 73 15.44 -0.62 0.23
CA ALA A 73 14.49 -0.50 -0.87
C ALA A 73 15.06 0.33 -2.02
N HIS A 74 15.82 1.37 -1.73
CA HIS A 74 16.49 2.18 -2.75
C HIS A 74 17.55 1.36 -3.49
N PHE A 75 18.44 0.70 -2.75
CA PHE A 75 19.52 -0.09 -3.36
C PHE A 75 19.05 -1.35 -4.08
N SER A 76 17.91 -1.93 -3.70
CA SER A 76 17.36 -3.09 -4.39
C SER A 76 16.95 -2.79 -5.84
N LYS A 77 16.74 -1.51 -6.19
CA LYS A 77 16.50 -1.08 -7.59
C LYS A 77 17.74 -1.20 -8.49
N ALA A 78 18.94 -1.21 -7.91
CA ALA A 78 20.19 -1.18 -8.67
C ALA A 78 21.07 -2.43 -8.45
N SER A 79 20.93 -3.09 -7.30
CA SER A 79 21.78 -4.22 -6.92
C SER A 79 21.04 -5.56 -7.06
N ASN A 80 21.38 -6.33 -8.09
CA ASN A 80 20.90 -7.71 -8.25
C ASN A 80 21.25 -8.56 -7.04
N TYR A 81 22.48 -8.46 -6.55
CA TYR A 81 22.94 -9.26 -5.42
C TYR A 81 22.13 -8.98 -4.14
N LEU A 82 21.86 -7.71 -3.82
CA LEU A 82 21.02 -7.37 -2.67
C LEU A 82 19.60 -7.90 -2.85
N SER A 83 19.02 -7.73 -4.04
CA SER A 83 17.68 -8.20 -4.35
C SER A 83 17.58 -9.74 -4.30
N GLU A 84 18.58 -10.46 -4.80
CA GLU A 84 18.67 -11.92 -4.71
C GLU A 84 18.78 -12.38 -3.26
N TYR A 85 19.58 -11.70 -2.44
CA TYR A 85 19.67 -11.99 -1.02
C TYR A 85 18.31 -11.80 -0.32
N ILE A 86 17.62 -10.69 -0.56
CA ILE A 86 16.30 -10.43 0.04
C ILE A 86 15.23 -11.41 -0.49
N ALA A 87 15.34 -11.82 -1.75
CA ALA A 87 14.46 -12.82 -2.37
C ALA A 87 14.75 -14.27 -1.94
N GLY A 88 15.77 -14.50 -1.10
CA GLY A 88 16.21 -15.83 -0.66
C GLY A 88 16.82 -16.68 -1.78
N LYS A 89 17.42 -16.03 -2.77
CA LYS A 89 18.13 -16.66 -3.91
C LYS A 89 19.65 -16.65 -3.74
N ALA A 90 20.17 -15.82 -2.82
CA ALA A 90 21.59 -15.72 -2.52
C ALA A 90 21.81 -15.64 -1.01
N THR A 91 23.00 -16.04 -0.56
CA THR A 91 23.46 -15.85 0.82
C THR A 91 24.24 -14.55 0.96
N LEU A 92 24.14 -13.87 2.10
CA LEU A 92 24.98 -12.70 2.38
C LEU A 92 26.44 -13.14 2.54
N ILE A 93 27.33 -12.58 1.72
CA ILE A 93 28.77 -12.82 1.74
C ILE A 93 29.38 -11.76 2.64
N THR A 94 29.88 -12.19 3.79
CA THR A 94 30.51 -11.31 4.79
C THR A 94 31.96 -11.67 5.03
N LYS A 95 32.47 -12.72 4.36
CA LYS A 95 33.85 -13.18 4.51
C LYS A 95 34.79 -12.10 4.01
N SER A 96 35.77 -11.74 4.84
CA SER A 96 36.78 -10.70 4.56
C SER A 96 36.26 -9.26 4.56
N ASP A 97 35.01 -9.03 4.98
CA ASP A 97 34.48 -7.70 5.25
C ASP A 97 34.80 -7.31 6.71
N LYS A 98 35.90 -6.57 6.89
CA LYS A 98 36.37 -6.12 8.21
C LYS A 98 35.37 -5.19 8.90
N GLU A 99 34.63 -4.38 8.15
CA GLU A 99 33.65 -3.46 8.71
C GLU A 99 32.44 -4.25 9.24
N TYR A 100 31.97 -5.24 8.47
CA TYR A 100 30.95 -6.15 8.93
C TYR A 100 31.40 -6.95 10.16
N GLU A 101 32.62 -7.51 10.16
CA GLU A 101 33.15 -8.24 11.32
C GLU A 101 33.12 -7.37 12.58
N ASN A 102 33.63 -6.14 12.51
CA ASN A 102 33.63 -5.19 13.62
C ASN A 102 32.21 -4.83 14.11
N TYR A 103 31.27 -4.61 13.19
CA TYR A 103 29.90 -4.26 13.54
C TYR A 103 29.10 -5.46 14.07
N SER A 104 29.36 -6.66 13.55
CA SER A 104 28.61 -7.88 13.87
C SER A 104 28.65 -8.25 15.35
N VAL A 105 29.74 -7.90 16.05
CA VAL A 105 29.89 -8.10 17.49
C VAL A 105 28.84 -7.32 18.29
N GLN A 106 28.37 -6.19 17.76
CA GLN A 106 27.37 -5.31 18.40
C GLN A 106 25.93 -5.70 18.05
N MET A 107 25.72 -6.65 17.13
CA MET A 107 24.39 -7.05 16.67
C MET A 107 23.72 -8.05 17.63
N GLU A 108 23.47 -7.61 18.87
CA GLU A 108 22.95 -8.47 19.94
C GLU A 108 21.67 -9.21 19.55
N ARG A 109 20.69 -8.51 18.94
CA ARG A 109 19.41 -9.14 18.58
C ARG A 109 19.57 -10.11 17.45
N PHE A 110 20.29 -9.73 16.41
CA PHE A 110 20.52 -10.61 15.28
C PHE A 110 21.30 -11.86 15.67
N ASN A 111 22.32 -11.72 16.52
CA ASN A 111 23.13 -12.85 16.97
C ASN A 111 22.34 -13.83 17.86
N ALA A 112 21.31 -13.35 18.56
CA ALA A 112 20.43 -14.17 19.39
C ALA A 112 19.18 -14.70 18.65
N TRP A 113 18.96 -14.30 17.39
CA TRP A 113 17.74 -14.66 16.66
C TRP A 113 17.84 -16.06 16.04
N GLU A 114 16.85 -16.90 16.35
CA GLU A 114 16.85 -18.34 16.06
C GLU A 114 16.90 -18.71 14.57
N LYS A 115 16.47 -17.78 13.69
CA LYS A 115 16.39 -17.98 12.23
C LYS A 115 17.58 -17.36 11.49
N LYS A 116 18.64 -16.99 12.21
CA LYS A 116 19.87 -16.44 11.62
C LYS A 116 20.43 -17.40 10.58
N GLY A 117 20.69 -16.89 9.38
CA GLY A 117 21.23 -17.65 8.26
C GLY A 117 20.19 -18.41 7.43
N HIS A 118 18.89 -18.30 7.73
CA HIS A 118 17.84 -18.83 6.87
C HIS A 118 17.78 -18.11 5.52
N ASP A 119 17.39 -18.81 4.46
CA ASP A 119 17.34 -18.27 3.10
C ASP A 119 16.48 -17.00 2.98
N TYR A 120 15.29 -16.97 3.61
CA TYR A 120 14.33 -15.86 3.51
C TYR A 120 14.42 -14.89 4.68
N GLU A 121 15.61 -14.75 5.26
CA GLU A 121 15.86 -14.06 6.52
C GLU A 121 15.11 -12.72 6.69
N ILE A 122 15.26 -11.83 5.70
CA ILE A 122 14.66 -10.49 5.72
C ILE A 122 13.13 -10.57 5.66
N LEU A 123 12.57 -11.47 4.83
CA LEU A 123 11.13 -11.67 4.76
C LEU A 123 10.57 -12.27 6.06
N GLU A 124 11.32 -13.16 6.71
CA GLU A 124 10.92 -13.75 8.00
C GLU A 124 10.89 -12.70 9.10
N MET A 125 11.88 -11.81 9.17
CA MET A 125 11.87 -10.68 10.11
C MET A 125 10.72 -9.72 9.82
N ILE A 126 10.48 -9.37 8.55
CA ILE A 126 9.37 -8.50 8.17
C ILE A 126 8.03 -9.14 8.56
N LEU A 127 7.84 -10.43 8.28
CA LEU A 127 6.62 -11.15 8.64
C LEU A 127 6.40 -11.18 10.16
N GLU A 128 7.47 -11.42 10.93
CA GLU A 128 7.42 -11.40 12.39
C GLU A 128 7.05 -10.00 12.92
N PHE A 129 7.61 -8.95 12.33
CA PHE A 129 7.27 -7.56 12.63
C PHE A 129 5.79 -7.25 12.39
N VAL A 130 5.27 -7.51 11.18
CA VAL A 130 3.88 -7.16 10.85
C VAL A 130 2.87 -7.98 11.64
N LYS A 131 3.15 -9.24 11.95
CA LYS A 131 2.33 -10.07 12.85
C LYS A 131 2.28 -9.48 14.26
N THR A 132 3.42 -9.01 14.75
CA THR A 132 3.49 -8.37 16.07
C THR A 132 2.69 -7.06 16.07
N LEU A 133 2.77 -6.27 14.99
CA LEU A 133 1.96 -5.05 14.83
C LEU A 133 0.46 -5.33 14.82
N LEU A 134 0.02 -6.35 14.09
CA LEU A 134 -1.39 -6.78 14.07
C LEU A 134 -1.85 -7.13 15.49
N PHE A 135 -1.07 -7.94 16.20
CA PHE A 135 -1.41 -8.39 17.54
C PHE A 135 -1.62 -7.23 18.52
N ILE A 136 -0.69 -6.26 18.53
CA ILE A 136 -0.77 -5.10 19.44
C ILE A 136 -1.61 -3.94 18.88
N ARG A 137 -2.13 -4.04 17.66
CA ARG A 137 -2.97 -3.02 16.98
C ARG A 137 -2.33 -1.63 16.86
N ARG A 138 -1.01 -1.56 16.61
CA ARG A 138 -0.25 -0.29 16.55
C ARG A 138 0.37 0.01 15.19
N SER A 139 -0.20 -0.52 14.11
CA SER A 139 0.22 -0.25 12.72
C SER A 139 0.38 1.24 12.42
N HIS A 140 -0.54 2.08 12.92
CA HIS A 140 -0.50 3.53 12.79
C HIS A 140 0.78 4.17 13.31
N GLN A 141 1.50 3.56 14.25
CA GLN A 141 2.77 4.10 14.74
C GLN A 141 3.94 3.80 13.79
N PHE A 142 3.75 2.94 12.79
CA PHE A 142 4.83 2.43 11.95
C PHE A 142 4.52 2.58 10.45
N SER A 143 3.63 3.49 10.07
CA SER A 143 3.18 3.64 8.67
C SER A 143 4.32 3.93 7.70
N GLY A 144 5.33 4.71 8.11
CA GLY A 144 6.49 4.94 7.26
C GLY A 144 7.41 3.72 7.12
N LEU A 145 7.57 2.92 8.17
CA LEU A 145 8.29 1.63 8.07
C LEU A 145 7.52 0.63 7.20
N ILE A 146 6.19 0.56 7.34
CA ILE A 146 5.32 -0.24 6.47
C ILE A 146 5.46 0.20 5.01
N THR A 147 5.46 1.50 4.75
CA THR A 147 5.67 2.06 3.41
C THR A 147 7.03 1.64 2.83
N ALA A 148 8.11 1.76 3.62
CA ALA A 148 9.45 1.34 3.21
C ALA A 148 9.52 -0.18 2.92
N ILE A 149 8.84 -1.01 3.71
CA ILE A 149 8.73 -2.46 3.49
C ILE A 149 8.01 -2.74 2.16
N LEU A 150 6.86 -2.13 1.92
CA LEU A 150 6.08 -2.34 0.69
C LEU A 150 6.89 -1.92 -0.55
N MET A 151 7.59 -0.78 -0.48
CA MET A 151 8.53 -0.34 -1.51
C MET A 151 9.66 -1.36 -1.75
N LEU A 152 10.24 -1.92 -0.68
CA LEU A 152 11.29 -2.93 -0.79
C LEU A 152 10.79 -4.16 -1.56
N LEU A 153 9.62 -4.68 -1.21
CA LEU A 153 9.03 -5.85 -1.85
C LEU A 153 8.78 -5.62 -3.35
N CYS A 154 8.21 -4.47 -3.71
CA CYS A 154 8.01 -4.09 -5.11
C CYS A 154 9.32 -4.00 -5.88
N ASN A 155 10.35 -3.35 -5.31
CA ASN A 155 11.62 -3.15 -6.01
C ASN A 155 12.36 -4.47 -6.21
N VAL A 156 12.36 -5.36 -5.21
CA VAL A 156 12.97 -6.70 -5.36
C VAL A 156 12.23 -7.52 -6.41
N GLN A 157 10.90 -7.48 -6.42
CA GLN A 157 10.10 -8.17 -7.43
C GLN A 157 10.40 -7.67 -8.84
N LYS A 158 10.47 -6.35 -9.03
CA LYS A 158 10.80 -5.73 -10.32
C LYS A 158 12.24 -6.02 -10.78
N GLN A 159 13.18 -6.16 -9.84
CA GLN A 159 14.59 -6.36 -10.16
C GLN A 159 14.93 -7.82 -10.49
N VAL A 160 14.56 -8.76 -9.62
CA VAL A 160 14.98 -10.17 -9.74
C VAL A 160 13.84 -11.16 -9.60
N GLY A 161 12.65 -10.71 -9.19
CA GLY A 161 11.49 -11.54 -8.91
C GLY A 161 11.66 -12.43 -7.66
N PHE A 162 10.55 -12.86 -7.07
CA PHE A 162 10.54 -13.84 -5.98
C PHE A 162 10.31 -15.28 -6.48
N THR A 163 10.83 -16.26 -5.75
CA THR A 163 10.45 -17.67 -5.94
C THR A 163 9.02 -17.91 -5.44
N THR A 164 8.38 -19.03 -5.77
CA THR A 164 7.05 -19.39 -5.24
C THR A 164 7.01 -19.35 -3.71
N ARG A 165 8.08 -19.76 -3.02
CA ARG A 165 8.17 -19.69 -1.56
C ARG A 165 8.31 -18.24 -1.08
N GLY A 166 9.11 -17.42 -1.74
CA GLY A 166 9.21 -15.98 -1.47
C GLY A 166 7.87 -15.26 -1.64
N VAL A 167 7.14 -15.55 -2.72
CA VAL A 167 5.79 -15.00 -2.96
C VAL A 167 4.82 -15.37 -1.84
N LYS A 168 4.90 -16.59 -1.27
CA LYS A 168 4.07 -16.96 -0.10
C LYS A 168 4.38 -16.09 1.12
N TYR A 169 5.65 -15.76 1.38
CA TYR A 169 5.98 -14.81 2.45
C TYR A 169 5.41 -13.43 2.15
N VAL A 170 5.56 -12.92 0.91
CA VAL A 170 5.00 -11.63 0.50
C VAL A 170 3.49 -11.60 0.67
N ALA A 171 2.79 -12.67 0.28
CA ALA A 171 1.33 -12.79 0.41
C ALA A 171 0.87 -12.71 1.88
N GLU A 172 1.55 -13.43 2.78
CA GLU A 172 1.25 -13.37 4.21
C GLU A 172 1.64 -11.99 4.79
N ILE A 173 2.77 -11.39 4.42
CA ILE A 173 3.13 -10.02 4.84
C ILE A 173 2.04 -9.02 4.43
N PHE A 174 1.62 -9.06 3.16
CA PHE A 174 0.58 -8.20 2.63
C PHE A 174 -0.75 -8.35 3.38
N LYS A 175 -1.16 -9.59 3.63
CA LYS A 175 -2.35 -9.91 4.42
C LYS A 175 -2.27 -9.33 5.83
N GLU A 176 -1.18 -9.57 6.54
CA GLU A 176 -1.00 -9.11 7.92
C GLU A 176 -1.01 -7.57 7.99
N ILE A 177 -0.42 -6.88 7.02
CA ILE A 177 -0.46 -5.41 6.94
C ILE A 177 -1.90 -4.91 6.77
N ILE A 178 -2.68 -5.44 5.81
CA ILE A 178 -4.07 -5.01 5.60
C ILE A 178 -4.92 -5.25 6.85
N LEU A 179 -4.77 -6.41 7.49
CA LEU A 179 -5.50 -6.73 8.71
C LEU A 179 -5.09 -5.81 9.87
N ALA A 180 -3.86 -5.31 9.87
CA ALA A 180 -3.37 -4.39 10.89
C ALA A 180 -3.92 -2.97 10.73
N ARG A 181 -4.65 -2.65 9.65
CA ARG A 181 -5.31 -1.35 9.42
C ARG A 181 -4.32 -0.17 9.46
N PRO A 182 -3.38 -0.07 8.51
CA PRO A 182 -2.38 1.00 8.53
C PRO A 182 -3.02 2.35 8.18
N PHE A 183 -2.31 3.44 8.45
CA PHE A 183 -2.74 4.77 8.01
C PHE A 183 -2.83 4.89 6.49
N PHE A 184 -3.64 5.86 6.05
CA PHE A 184 -3.95 6.11 4.65
C PHE A 184 -2.72 6.22 3.73
N ILE A 185 -1.62 6.79 4.23
CA ILE A 185 -0.35 6.92 3.49
C ILE A 185 0.19 5.58 2.94
N CYS A 186 -0.18 4.45 3.54
CA CYS A 186 0.26 3.12 3.11
C CYS A 186 -0.53 2.58 1.92
N PHE A 187 -1.68 3.16 1.54
CA PHE A 187 -2.59 2.54 0.58
C PHE A 187 -2.07 2.56 -0.86
N VAL A 188 -1.39 3.63 -1.29
CA VAL A 188 -0.74 3.65 -2.62
C VAL A 188 0.37 2.57 -2.69
N PRO A 189 1.32 2.49 -1.75
CA PRO A 189 2.29 1.39 -1.69
C PRO A 189 1.66 -0.02 -1.60
N LEU A 190 0.53 -0.17 -0.90
CA LEU A 190 -0.21 -1.43 -0.84
C LEU A 190 -0.77 -1.82 -2.21
N ILE A 191 -1.37 -0.87 -2.92
CA ILE A 191 -1.86 -1.08 -4.28
C ILE A 191 -0.70 -1.46 -5.21
N ASP A 192 0.46 -0.81 -5.08
CA ASP A 192 1.66 -1.16 -5.86
C ASP A 192 2.11 -2.60 -5.62
N VAL A 193 2.13 -3.08 -4.37
CA VAL A 193 2.44 -4.48 -4.05
C VAL A 193 1.40 -5.39 -4.67
N PHE A 194 0.11 -5.06 -4.55
CA PHE A 194 -0.94 -5.86 -5.16
C PHE A 194 -0.72 -5.96 -6.69
N ILE A 195 -0.51 -4.84 -7.38
CA ILE A 195 -0.20 -4.78 -8.80
C ILE A 195 1.04 -5.61 -9.17
N CYS A 196 2.07 -5.61 -8.34
CA CYS A 196 3.31 -6.36 -8.60
C CYS A 196 3.14 -7.87 -8.46
N PHE A 197 2.20 -8.33 -7.63
CA PHE A 197 2.10 -9.75 -7.28
C PHE A 197 0.80 -10.43 -7.72
N VAL A 198 -0.17 -9.69 -8.26
CA VAL A 198 -1.49 -10.23 -8.68
C VAL A 198 -1.41 -11.32 -9.76
N GLU A 199 -0.32 -11.39 -10.52
CA GLU A 199 -0.13 -12.45 -11.51
C GLU A 199 0.21 -13.81 -10.88
N PHE A 200 0.72 -13.83 -9.64
CA PHE A 200 1.18 -15.05 -8.99
C PHE A 200 0.04 -15.76 -8.25
N PRO A 201 -0.29 -17.02 -8.60
CA PRO A 201 -1.33 -17.77 -7.91
C PRO A 201 -1.09 -17.86 -6.40
N ALA A 202 0.18 -18.04 -5.98
CA ALA A 202 0.58 -18.11 -4.58
C ALA A 202 0.25 -16.85 -3.76
N PHE A 203 0.13 -15.69 -4.42
CA PHE A 203 -0.30 -14.43 -3.80
C PHE A 203 -1.83 -14.35 -3.70
N ASN A 204 -2.54 -14.85 -4.72
CA ASN A 204 -3.99 -14.74 -4.83
C ASN A 204 -4.78 -15.72 -3.95
N VAL A 205 -4.18 -16.81 -3.46
CA VAL A 205 -4.86 -17.94 -2.78
C VAL A 205 -5.78 -17.53 -1.61
N LYS A 206 -5.70 -16.30 -1.10
CA LYS A 206 -6.52 -15.83 0.04
C LYS A 206 -6.97 -14.37 -0.04
N LEU A 207 -6.90 -13.73 -1.23
CA LEU A 207 -7.34 -12.33 -1.34
C LEU A 207 -8.86 -12.21 -1.21
N CYS A 208 -9.60 -13.15 -1.80
CA CYS A 208 -11.03 -13.32 -1.62
C CYS A 208 -11.31 -14.82 -1.39
N PRO A 209 -11.90 -15.24 -0.25
CA PRO A 209 -12.35 -16.61 -0.07
C PRO A 209 -13.43 -16.93 -1.12
N SER A 210 -13.66 -18.22 -1.36
CA SER A 210 -14.50 -18.72 -2.46
C SER A 210 -15.87 -18.01 -2.53
N VAL A 211 -16.48 -18.03 -3.73
CA VAL A 211 -17.79 -17.41 -4.04
C VAL A 211 -18.89 -17.77 -3.02
N ASN A 212 -18.75 -18.88 -2.29
CA ASN A 212 -19.78 -19.44 -1.41
C ASN A 212 -19.52 -19.24 0.10
N GLU A 213 -18.38 -18.67 0.49
CA GLU A 213 -18.05 -18.44 1.90
C GLU A 213 -18.45 -17.02 2.30
N LYS A 214 -18.94 -16.79 3.53
CA LYS A 214 -19.25 -15.43 4.02
C LYS A 214 -17.96 -14.66 4.31
N SER A 215 -17.99 -13.34 4.09
CA SER A 215 -16.80 -12.45 4.08
C SER A 215 -16.08 -12.32 5.40
N GLY A 216 -16.54 -12.94 6.48
CA GLY A 216 -15.99 -12.79 7.83
C GLY A 216 -16.08 -11.36 8.39
N ILE A 217 -16.64 -10.40 7.63
CA ILE A 217 -16.86 -9.01 8.04
C ILE A 217 -18.22 -8.93 8.72
N GLU A 218 -18.23 -8.63 10.01
CA GLU A 218 -19.45 -8.36 10.75
C GLU A 218 -19.59 -6.85 10.95
N THR A 219 -20.62 -6.27 10.35
CA THR A 219 -20.99 -4.87 10.57
C THR A 219 -21.80 -4.78 11.86
N GLY A 220 -21.17 -4.35 12.95
CA GLY A 220 -21.87 -3.84 14.13
C GLY A 220 -22.52 -2.50 13.84
N LYS A 221 -23.28 -1.95 14.80
CA LYS A 221 -24.02 -0.70 14.65
C LYS A 221 -23.14 0.48 14.18
N ASP A 222 -21.85 0.48 14.53
CA ASP A 222 -20.89 1.54 14.17
C ASP A 222 -19.47 1.03 13.78
N TYR A 223 -19.26 -0.29 13.61
CA TYR A 223 -17.91 -0.85 13.42
C TYR A 223 -17.91 -2.15 12.58
N GLN A 224 -16.82 -2.39 11.84
CA GLN A 224 -16.59 -3.65 11.12
C GLN A 224 -15.59 -4.57 11.84
N TYR A 225 -16.05 -5.73 12.33
CA TYR A 225 -15.19 -6.79 12.89
C TYR A 225 -14.65 -7.67 11.77
N PHE A 226 -13.33 -7.88 11.74
CA PHE A 226 -12.67 -8.77 10.79
C PHE A 226 -12.26 -10.06 11.49
N LYS A 227 -12.81 -11.19 11.05
CA LYS A 227 -12.35 -12.53 11.45
C LYS A 227 -11.14 -12.98 10.61
N ASN A 228 -10.40 -13.98 11.07
CA ASN A 228 -9.21 -14.52 10.38
C ASN A 228 -9.49 -15.08 8.97
N ASN A 229 -10.75 -15.40 8.66
CA ASN A 229 -11.21 -15.84 7.35
C ASN A 229 -11.84 -14.69 6.53
N SER A 230 -11.64 -13.44 6.93
CA SER A 230 -12.27 -12.33 6.23
C SER A 230 -11.76 -12.19 4.80
N CYS A 231 -12.64 -11.77 3.89
CA CYS A 231 -12.24 -11.41 2.54
C CYS A 231 -11.28 -10.21 2.59
N LEU A 232 -10.00 -10.45 2.28
CA LEU A 232 -8.96 -9.43 2.39
C LEU A 232 -9.24 -8.25 1.45
N LEU A 233 -9.78 -8.49 0.26
CA LEU A 233 -10.21 -7.43 -0.65
C LEU A 233 -11.34 -6.59 -0.08
N ALA A 234 -12.31 -7.23 0.59
CA ALA A 234 -13.41 -6.50 1.22
C ALA A 234 -12.89 -5.64 2.38
N VAL A 235 -11.96 -6.18 3.18
CA VAL A 235 -11.30 -5.45 4.28
C VAL A 235 -10.51 -4.26 3.74
N PHE A 236 -9.69 -4.48 2.71
CA PHE A 236 -8.92 -3.43 2.04
C PHE A 236 -9.82 -2.31 1.53
N MET A 237 -10.87 -2.66 0.78
CA MET A 237 -11.78 -1.68 0.21
C MET A 237 -12.59 -0.95 1.26
N ALA A 238 -13.04 -1.64 2.31
CA ALA A 238 -13.77 -1.00 3.39
C ALA A 238 -12.91 0.06 4.10
N GLN A 239 -11.64 -0.25 4.39
CA GLN A 239 -10.71 0.73 4.97
C GLN A 239 -10.42 1.88 4.02
N LEU A 240 -10.14 1.61 2.73
CA LEU A 240 -9.85 2.67 1.77
C LEU A 240 -11.02 3.66 1.63
N MET A 241 -12.26 3.17 1.69
CA MET A 241 -13.46 3.98 1.55
C MET A 241 -13.83 4.79 2.80
N THR A 242 -13.19 4.57 3.96
CA THR A 242 -13.46 5.39 5.16
C THR A 242 -12.68 6.69 5.20
N PHE A 243 -11.57 6.81 4.45
CA PHE A 243 -10.72 7.98 4.50
C PHE A 243 -11.30 9.16 3.71
N GLU A 244 -11.10 10.37 4.24
CA GLU A 244 -11.21 11.60 3.45
C GLU A 244 -9.99 11.70 2.52
N ILE A 245 -10.24 11.79 1.20
CA ILE A 245 -9.20 11.76 0.18
C ILE A 245 -9.03 13.16 -0.39
N ASP A 246 -7.86 13.76 -0.18
CA ASP A 246 -7.53 15.05 -0.79
C ASP A 246 -7.21 14.94 -2.29
N GLU A 247 -6.95 16.09 -2.92
CA GLU A 247 -6.74 16.17 -4.37
C GLU A 247 -5.45 15.47 -4.84
N ILE A 248 -4.36 15.54 -4.07
CA ILE A 248 -3.09 14.88 -4.42
C ILE A 248 -3.27 13.37 -4.38
N MET A 249 -3.86 12.85 -3.30
CA MET A 249 -4.15 11.43 -3.18
C MET A 249 -5.22 10.96 -4.16
N THR A 250 -6.19 11.80 -4.51
CA THR A 250 -7.16 11.48 -5.57
C THR A 250 -6.47 11.15 -6.88
N ILE A 251 -5.49 11.95 -7.29
CA ILE A 251 -4.71 11.70 -8.52
C ILE A 251 -3.89 10.40 -8.38
N GLN A 252 -3.16 10.25 -7.27
CA GLN A 252 -2.31 9.08 -7.05
C GLN A 252 -3.10 7.76 -6.98
N LEU A 253 -4.22 7.75 -6.27
CA LEU A 253 -5.12 6.61 -6.18
C LEU A 253 -5.80 6.33 -7.51
N SER A 254 -6.21 7.35 -8.26
CA SER A 254 -6.81 7.12 -9.59
C SER A 254 -5.88 6.37 -10.52
N HIS A 255 -4.63 6.82 -10.61
CA HIS A 255 -3.61 6.13 -11.40
C HIS A 255 -3.36 4.71 -10.89
N SER A 256 -3.20 4.54 -9.58
CA SER A 256 -2.85 3.24 -8.97
C SER A 256 -4.00 2.24 -9.06
N MET A 257 -5.23 2.64 -8.74
CA MET A 257 -6.42 1.79 -8.82
C MET A 257 -6.71 1.37 -10.25
N LEU A 258 -6.54 2.27 -11.22
CA LEU A 258 -6.72 1.93 -12.62
C LEU A 258 -5.69 0.90 -13.10
N SER A 259 -4.43 1.05 -12.70
CA SER A 259 -3.39 0.05 -12.96
C SER A 259 -3.71 -1.29 -12.30
N LEU A 260 -4.25 -1.27 -11.07
CA LEU A 260 -4.74 -2.47 -10.39
C LEU A 260 -5.90 -3.12 -11.14
N VAL A 261 -6.87 -2.37 -11.63
CA VAL A 261 -7.98 -2.94 -12.39
C VAL A 261 -7.49 -3.53 -13.71
N ASN A 262 -6.63 -2.80 -14.43
CA ASN A 262 -6.04 -3.28 -15.68
C ASN A 262 -5.27 -4.60 -15.47
N ARG A 263 -4.33 -4.63 -14.53
CA ARG A 263 -3.57 -5.86 -14.26
C ARG A 263 -4.46 -6.94 -13.64
N GLY A 264 -5.16 -6.64 -12.57
CA GLY A 264 -5.91 -7.62 -11.78
C GLY A 264 -7.04 -8.29 -12.54
N PHE A 265 -7.92 -7.51 -13.20
CA PHE A 265 -9.11 -8.01 -13.86
C PHE A 265 -8.94 -8.24 -15.37
N LEU A 266 -8.14 -7.42 -16.07
CA LEU A 266 -8.01 -7.55 -17.53
C LEU A 266 -6.93 -8.58 -17.92
N LEU A 267 -5.82 -8.62 -17.18
CA LEU A 267 -4.65 -9.42 -17.53
C LEU A 267 -4.50 -10.70 -16.70
N TYR A 268 -5.00 -10.71 -15.45
CA TYR A 268 -4.72 -11.77 -14.50
C TYR A 268 -5.97 -12.31 -13.78
N ASN A 269 -5.75 -13.03 -12.68
CA ASN A 269 -6.68 -14.01 -12.13
C ASN A 269 -7.78 -13.44 -11.20
N ILE A 270 -8.03 -12.13 -11.17
CA ILE A 270 -9.21 -11.64 -10.47
C ILE A 270 -10.41 -11.80 -11.40
N SER A 271 -11.27 -12.77 -11.11
CA SER A 271 -12.49 -12.95 -11.89
C SER A 271 -13.39 -11.72 -11.81
N TRP A 272 -14.11 -11.47 -12.89
CA TRP A 272 -15.14 -10.44 -12.95
C TRP A 272 -16.25 -10.71 -11.93
N PRO A 273 -16.91 -9.66 -11.40
CA PRO A 273 -18.03 -9.83 -10.48
C PRO A 273 -19.20 -10.56 -11.14
N ALA A 274 -19.60 -11.70 -10.60
CA ALA A 274 -20.79 -12.44 -11.03
C ALA A 274 -21.99 -12.10 -10.14
N GLU A 275 -23.22 -12.22 -10.66
CA GLU A 275 -24.44 -12.03 -9.84
C GLU A 275 -24.53 -12.98 -8.64
N THR A 276 -23.88 -14.14 -8.75
CA THR A 276 -23.80 -15.15 -7.70
C THR A 276 -22.74 -14.87 -6.63
N ASP A 277 -21.96 -13.78 -6.77
CA ASP A 277 -20.91 -13.46 -5.80
C ASP A 277 -21.52 -13.05 -4.45
N VAL A 278 -21.17 -13.82 -3.40
CA VAL A 278 -21.55 -13.49 -2.01
C VAL A 278 -20.79 -12.25 -1.49
N HIS A 279 -19.73 -11.81 -2.18
CA HIS A 279 -18.88 -10.68 -1.78
C HIS A 279 -18.89 -9.53 -2.80
N ASN A 280 -19.28 -8.35 -2.34
CA ASN A 280 -19.23 -7.12 -3.16
C ASN A 280 -17.81 -6.56 -3.37
N CYS A 281 -16.76 -7.21 -2.87
CA CYS A 281 -15.39 -6.66 -2.89
C CYS A 281 -14.89 -6.27 -4.29
N ARG A 282 -15.19 -7.08 -5.32
CA ARG A 282 -14.80 -6.82 -6.70
C ARG A 282 -15.58 -5.65 -7.28
N VAL A 283 -16.89 -5.60 -7.02
CA VAL A 283 -17.75 -4.45 -7.38
C VAL A 283 -17.22 -3.19 -6.69
N SER A 284 -16.87 -3.25 -5.40
CA SER A 284 -16.31 -2.11 -4.67
C SER A 284 -15.02 -1.60 -5.30
N ILE A 285 -14.12 -2.47 -5.76
CA ILE A 285 -12.90 -2.05 -6.48
C ILE A 285 -13.27 -1.26 -7.75
N LEU A 286 -14.18 -1.80 -8.56
CA LEU A 286 -14.58 -1.17 -9.82
C LEU A 286 -15.33 0.16 -9.57
N SER A 287 -16.33 0.17 -8.70
CA SER A 287 -17.08 1.36 -8.32
C SER A 287 -16.20 2.45 -7.72
N PHE A 288 -15.27 2.08 -6.83
CA PHE A 288 -14.31 3.04 -6.27
C PHE A 288 -13.38 3.59 -7.35
N THR A 289 -12.91 2.75 -8.28
CA THR A 289 -12.06 3.19 -9.40
C THR A 289 -12.80 4.20 -10.29
N ILE A 290 -14.08 3.96 -10.60
CA ILE A 290 -14.93 4.88 -11.36
C ILE A 290 -15.10 6.21 -10.61
N LYS A 291 -15.44 6.14 -9.31
CA LYS A 291 -15.64 7.32 -8.47
C LYS A 291 -14.39 8.18 -8.38
N ILE A 292 -13.23 7.56 -8.11
CA ILE A 292 -11.97 8.30 -7.94
C ILE A 292 -11.50 8.90 -9.27
N LEU A 293 -11.71 8.21 -10.41
CA LEU A 293 -11.43 8.76 -11.74
C LEU A 293 -12.27 10.00 -12.05
N TYR A 294 -13.56 9.97 -11.71
CA TYR A 294 -14.41 11.15 -11.82
C TYR A 294 -13.92 12.29 -10.90
N MET A 295 -13.56 11.99 -9.66
CA MET A 295 -13.01 13.02 -8.77
C MET A 295 -11.71 13.62 -9.34
N CYS A 296 -10.86 12.78 -9.92
CA CYS A 296 -9.60 13.16 -10.56
C CYS A 296 -9.80 14.07 -11.78
N SER A 297 -10.84 13.85 -12.59
CA SER A 297 -11.10 14.69 -13.77
C SER A 297 -11.52 16.12 -13.43
N LYS A 298 -12.02 16.37 -12.22
CA LYS A 298 -12.38 17.72 -11.76
C LYS A 298 -11.19 18.53 -11.24
N ILE A 299 -10.03 17.90 -11.04
CA ILE A 299 -8.88 18.56 -10.42
C ILE A 299 -8.13 19.37 -11.46
N ASN A 300 -7.96 20.67 -11.20
CA ASN A 300 -7.04 21.51 -11.96
C ASN A 300 -5.73 21.66 -11.17
N VAL A 301 -4.69 20.93 -11.58
CA VAL A 301 -3.40 20.87 -10.85
C VAL A 301 -2.76 22.25 -10.70
N THR A 302 -2.86 23.11 -11.71
CA THR A 302 -2.33 24.49 -11.66
C THR A 302 -3.04 25.32 -10.59
N SER A 303 -4.37 25.23 -10.54
CA SER A 303 -5.20 25.94 -9.56
C SER A 303 -4.98 25.40 -8.15
N MET A 304 -4.89 24.08 -8.01
CA MET A 304 -4.54 23.40 -6.77
C MET A 304 -3.17 23.86 -6.24
N ARG A 305 -2.14 23.83 -7.09
CA ARG A 305 -0.78 24.29 -6.74
C ARG A 305 -0.78 25.72 -6.25
N LYS A 306 -1.49 26.62 -6.94
CA LYS A 306 -1.62 28.03 -6.54
C LYS A 306 -2.29 28.16 -5.16
N ARG A 307 -3.44 27.50 -4.96
CA ARG A 307 -4.15 27.51 -3.66
C ARG A 307 -3.27 27.02 -2.51
N LEU A 308 -2.52 25.95 -2.71
CA LEU A 308 -1.66 25.38 -1.67
C LEU A 308 -0.43 26.25 -1.38
N THR A 309 0.06 27.00 -2.36
CA THR A 309 1.20 27.91 -2.21
C THR A 309 0.80 29.22 -1.51
N ASP A 310 -0.44 29.68 -1.74
CA ASP A 310 -0.98 30.95 -1.23
C ASP A 310 -1.54 30.85 0.21
N GLN A 311 -1.68 29.64 0.78
CA GLN A 311 -2.14 29.45 2.16
C GLN A 311 -1.07 29.90 3.19
N PRO A 312 -1.47 30.47 4.35
CA PRO A 312 -0.54 30.80 5.44
C PRO A 312 0.24 29.58 5.95
N ASP A 313 -0.41 28.40 5.93
CA ASP A 313 0.17 27.08 6.24
C ASP A 313 0.79 26.39 5.00
N GLY A 314 0.91 27.11 3.87
CA GLY A 314 1.39 26.62 2.56
C GLY A 314 2.88 26.25 2.51
N GLN A 315 3.49 25.95 3.65
CA GLN A 315 4.87 25.54 3.77
C GLN A 315 5.12 24.22 2.99
N ILE A 316 4.15 23.30 3.01
CA ILE A 316 4.21 22.04 2.26
C ILE A 316 4.36 22.28 0.75
N ALA A 317 3.55 23.15 0.15
CA ALA A 317 3.64 23.41 -1.29
C ALA A 317 4.91 24.17 -1.72
N LYS A 318 5.53 24.92 -0.79
CA LYS A 318 6.84 25.57 -1.02
C LYS A 318 7.99 24.58 -0.93
N GLU A 319 7.83 23.49 -0.18
CA GLU A 319 8.80 22.40 -0.09
C GLU A 319 8.69 21.41 -1.26
N LEU A 320 7.53 21.36 -1.93
CA LEU A 320 7.33 20.57 -3.15
C LEU A 320 7.94 21.26 -4.37
N ASP A 321 8.93 20.61 -4.99
CA ASP A 321 9.63 21.12 -6.16
C ASP A 321 8.80 21.02 -7.46
N ALA A 322 9.31 21.61 -8.55
CA ALA A 322 8.64 21.57 -9.85
C ALA A 322 8.48 20.14 -10.38
N ASP A 323 9.45 19.26 -10.13
CA ASP A 323 9.45 17.86 -10.56
C ASP A 323 8.30 17.06 -9.93
N PHE A 324 7.97 17.33 -8.66
CA PHE A 324 6.78 16.75 -8.01
C PHE A 324 5.50 17.13 -8.76
N TRP A 325 5.30 18.42 -9.05
CA TRP A 325 4.08 18.91 -9.70
C TRP A 325 3.94 18.39 -11.13
N ASP A 326 5.04 18.36 -11.88
CA ASP A 326 5.08 17.84 -13.25
C ASP A 326 4.75 16.34 -13.26
N LYS A 327 5.31 15.56 -12.33
CA LYS A 327 4.99 14.13 -12.17
C LYS A 327 3.53 13.91 -11.76
N LEU A 328 2.99 14.75 -10.89
CA LEU A 328 1.59 14.66 -10.46
C LEU A 328 0.65 14.93 -11.64
N GLN A 329 0.92 15.97 -12.44
CA GLN A 329 0.14 16.29 -13.63
C GLN A 329 0.24 15.18 -14.69
N HIS A 330 1.44 14.65 -14.91
CA HIS A 330 1.62 13.53 -15.84
C HIS A 330 0.81 12.31 -15.40
N ARG A 331 0.85 11.96 -14.10
CA ARG A 331 0.02 10.88 -13.54
C ARG A 331 -1.48 11.13 -13.70
N GLN A 332 -1.93 12.38 -13.54
CA GLN A 332 -3.32 12.74 -13.78
C GLN A 332 -3.69 12.45 -15.23
N PHE A 333 -2.93 12.97 -16.19
CA PHE A 333 -3.21 12.79 -17.62
C PHE A 333 -3.19 11.31 -18.02
N ASP A 334 -2.24 10.54 -17.52
CA ASP A 334 -2.18 9.10 -17.76
C ASP A 334 -3.38 8.36 -17.17
N ALA A 335 -3.85 8.76 -15.99
CA ALA A 335 -5.06 8.20 -15.38
C ALA A 335 -6.32 8.56 -16.18
N LEU A 336 -6.44 9.79 -16.69
CA LEU A 336 -7.59 10.21 -17.51
C LEU A 336 -7.63 9.47 -18.85
N ARG A 337 -6.50 9.41 -19.56
CA ARG A 337 -6.38 8.70 -20.84
C ARG A 337 -6.68 7.21 -20.68
N SER A 338 -6.04 6.57 -19.71
CA SER A 338 -6.28 5.15 -19.43
C SER A 338 -7.71 4.93 -18.91
N GLY A 339 -8.30 5.92 -18.24
CA GLY A 339 -9.68 5.91 -17.76
C GLY A 339 -10.67 5.83 -18.90
N ILE A 340 -10.48 6.61 -19.97
CA ILE A 340 -11.31 6.53 -21.20
C ILE A 340 -11.30 5.11 -21.78
N ALA A 341 -10.11 4.52 -21.91
CA ALA A 341 -9.97 3.16 -22.41
C ALA A 341 -10.68 2.13 -21.50
N PHE A 342 -10.54 2.29 -20.18
CA PHE A 342 -11.20 1.44 -19.19
C PHE A 342 -12.73 1.54 -19.24
N PHE A 343 -13.28 2.75 -19.28
CA PHE A 343 -14.72 2.93 -19.41
C PHE A 343 -15.27 2.40 -20.73
N SER A 344 -14.56 2.64 -21.83
CA SER A 344 -14.91 2.10 -23.14
C SER A 344 -14.95 0.57 -23.13
N PHE A 345 -14.02 -0.05 -22.41
CA PHE A 345 -13.99 -1.48 -22.19
C PHE A 345 -15.18 -1.96 -21.35
N LEU A 346 -15.47 -1.30 -20.21
CA LEU A 346 -16.60 -1.65 -19.35
C LEU A 346 -17.93 -1.57 -20.10
N ALA A 347 -18.16 -0.48 -20.85
CA ALA A 347 -19.38 -0.28 -21.62
C ALA A 347 -19.61 -1.35 -22.69
N LYS A 348 -18.54 -1.89 -23.28
CA LYS A 348 -18.62 -2.95 -24.31
C LYS A 348 -18.81 -4.34 -23.72
N ARG A 349 -18.17 -4.65 -22.59
CA ARG A 349 -18.05 -6.02 -22.09
C ARG A 349 -19.03 -6.35 -20.96
N GLU A 350 -19.30 -5.40 -20.07
CA GLU A 350 -20.03 -5.66 -18.82
C GLU A 350 -20.97 -4.47 -18.48
N PRO A 351 -21.95 -4.13 -19.35
CA PRO A 351 -22.87 -3.02 -19.10
C PRO A 351 -23.66 -3.21 -17.79
N GLU A 352 -23.89 -4.45 -17.39
CA GLU A 352 -24.55 -4.80 -16.12
C GLU A 352 -23.73 -4.40 -14.88
N ILE A 353 -22.39 -4.32 -14.97
CA ILE A 353 -21.59 -3.82 -13.83
C ILE A 353 -21.83 -2.32 -13.64
N ILE A 354 -21.95 -1.57 -14.74
CA ILE A 354 -22.26 -0.14 -14.68
C ILE A 354 -23.69 0.06 -14.13
N ALA A 355 -24.65 -0.74 -14.58
CA ALA A 355 -26.02 -0.71 -14.06
C ALA A 355 -26.14 -1.13 -12.57
N ARG A 356 -25.23 -1.98 -12.07
CA ARG A 356 -25.22 -2.47 -10.68
C ARG A 356 -24.48 -1.54 -9.71
N ALA A 357 -23.56 -0.72 -10.21
CA ALA A 357 -22.83 0.23 -9.39
C ALA A 357 -23.66 1.52 -9.23
N PRO A 358 -24.01 1.93 -7.99
CA PRO A 358 -24.75 3.16 -7.77
C PRO A 358 -24.06 4.35 -8.46
N ASP A 359 -24.81 5.12 -9.22
CA ASP A 359 -24.37 6.33 -9.93
C ASP A 359 -23.28 6.10 -11.00
N ALA A 360 -22.92 4.86 -11.36
CA ALA A 360 -21.78 4.63 -12.26
C ALA A 360 -22.02 5.11 -13.69
N ASP A 361 -23.24 4.99 -14.22
CA ASP A 361 -23.63 5.55 -15.52
C ASP A 361 -23.50 7.09 -15.52
N ASP A 362 -24.02 7.74 -14.47
CA ASP A 362 -23.94 9.19 -14.31
C ASP A 362 -22.49 9.65 -14.15
N LEU A 363 -21.70 8.94 -13.34
CA LEU A 363 -20.28 9.20 -13.14
C LEU A 363 -19.48 9.03 -14.42
N PHE A 364 -19.82 8.06 -15.28
CA PHE A 364 -19.18 7.90 -16.58
C PHE A 364 -19.46 9.10 -17.49
N GLN A 365 -20.73 9.51 -17.62
CA GLN A 365 -21.09 10.67 -18.44
C GLN A 365 -20.44 11.95 -17.92
N LEU A 366 -20.46 12.16 -16.61
CA LEU A 366 -19.81 13.29 -15.95
C LEU A 366 -18.29 13.24 -16.15
N PHE A 367 -17.66 12.06 -16.08
CA PHE A 367 -16.24 11.90 -16.34
C PHE A 367 -15.87 12.36 -17.75
N ILE A 368 -16.57 11.86 -18.78
CA ILE A 368 -16.29 12.24 -20.18
C ILE A 368 -16.46 13.74 -20.39
N GLN A 369 -17.53 14.34 -19.85
CA GLN A 369 -17.74 15.78 -19.92
C GLN A 369 -16.59 16.55 -19.28
N GLN A 370 -16.14 16.15 -18.09
CA GLN A 370 -15.05 16.83 -17.39
C GLN A 370 -13.71 16.69 -18.10
N VAL A 371 -13.40 15.51 -18.63
CA VAL A 371 -12.12 15.26 -19.33
C VAL A 371 -11.94 16.21 -20.52
N THR A 372 -13.00 16.51 -21.27
CA THR A 372 -12.94 17.46 -22.39
C THR A 372 -12.68 18.91 -21.95
N ALA A 373 -12.86 19.23 -20.67
CA ALA A 373 -12.66 20.55 -20.11
C ALA A 373 -11.32 20.70 -19.33
N VAL A 374 -10.48 19.66 -19.30
CA VAL A 374 -9.20 19.71 -18.58
C VAL A 374 -8.16 20.49 -19.39
N ASP A 375 -7.68 21.60 -18.82
CA ASP A 375 -6.65 22.43 -19.44
C ASP A 375 -5.36 21.65 -19.74
N GLY A 376 -4.90 21.71 -20.99
CA GLY A 376 -3.65 21.05 -21.43
C GLY A 376 -3.77 19.54 -21.65
N PHE A 377 -4.95 18.95 -21.42
CA PHE A 377 -5.22 17.57 -21.79
C PHE A 377 -5.60 17.49 -23.27
N SER A 378 -4.91 16.64 -24.02
CA SER A 378 -5.22 16.36 -25.42
C SER A 378 -5.22 14.85 -25.66
N LEU A 379 -6.22 14.39 -26.40
CA LEU A 379 -6.30 13.02 -26.90
C LEU A 379 -5.75 13.00 -28.31
N HIS A 380 -4.91 12.01 -28.62
CA HIS A 380 -4.54 11.77 -30.02
C HIS A 380 -5.73 11.19 -30.78
N GLU A 381 -5.86 11.44 -32.08
CA GLU A 381 -6.97 10.93 -32.92
C GLU A 381 -7.09 9.39 -32.91
N SER A 382 -6.04 8.67 -32.49
CA SER A 382 -6.02 7.22 -32.36
C SER A 382 -6.49 6.69 -31.00
N GLU A 383 -6.72 7.58 -30.04
CA GLU A 383 -7.21 7.31 -28.68
C GLU A 383 -8.69 7.68 -28.57
#